data_AF-A0A3M7D275-F1
#
_entry.id   AF-A0A3M7D275-F1
#
_cell.length_a   1.000
_cell.length_b   1.000
_cell.length_c   1.000
_cell.angle_alpha   90.00
_cell.angle_beta   90.00
_cell.angle_gamma   90.00
#
_symmetry.space_group_name_H-M   'P 1'
#
loop_
_entity.id
_entity.type
_entity.pdbx_description
1 polymer ?
#
loop_
_entity_poly.entity_id
_entity_poly.type
_entity_poly.pdbx_seq_one_letter_code
_entity_poly.pdbx_strand_id
1 'polypeptide(L)'
;MRLHPLLHRTTHSVRPRTLHPRTSNPLYPSVRRFHESHVRSSAMTSAILNAVVSSPQTASASPSDTSAKAHHNKHGKGFVNPWPSYEDFTPWKIVFKMLRMRFTGQWNNPDTTPPTVPVRKPELLPTRQTDKLRATWLGHACYYVEFPGGLRVLFDPVFEARCSPFSFMGPKRYTEMPCEIEDLPFIDAVVISHSHYDHLSHPTIKKISQKYPECHFFVGLGNKEWFTNMRISEKKVTQLDWWDERTITLSAPPSEIGSVASSNGSEAPDKPQNITATIGCLPCQHTSARTPFDKGHTLWASWSVSSGGKKVWFGGDTGYRKVPELPKDEFDYSEKYSHLPHCPAFKQIGELRGPFDLGLIPIGAYDPRFIMSPMHANPYDSVNIFADTKCERALGIHWGTWVLTTEEVLEPPRKLKEALKWKGMPEDGVFEVCDIGESREY
;
A
#
# COMPACT_ATOMS: atom_id res chain seq x y z
N MET A 1 -46.72 -51.78 49.67
CA MET A 1 -46.11 -52.95 49.00
C MET A 1 -44.65 -52.60 48.73
N ARG A 2 -43.72 -53.07 49.58
CA ARG A 2 -42.67 -54.10 49.30
C ARG A 2 -41.73 -53.66 48.16
N LEU A 3 -40.39 -53.53 48.29
CA LEU A 3 -39.40 -54.19 49.15
C LEU A 3 -38.08 -53.35 49.24
N HIS A 4 -37.33 -53.62 50.30
CA HIS A 4 -35.98 -53.17 50.70
C HIS A 4 -34.89 -54.10 50.04
N PRO A 5 -33.58 -54.12 50.42
CA PRO A 5 -32.41 -53.34 49.95
C PRO A 5 -31.19 -54.22 49.55
N LEU A 6 -29.98 -53.65 49.38
CA LEU A 6 -28.61 -54.19 49.69
C LEU A 6 -27.56 -53.12 49.30
N LEU A 7 -26.96 -52.34 50.22
CA LEU A 7 -25.79 -52.60 51.10
C LEU A 7 -24.44 -52.83 50.38
N HIS A 8 -23.52 -51.86 50.49
CA HIS A 8 -22.21 -52.12 51.11
C HIS A 8 -21.62 -50.86 51.77
N ARG A 9 -21.17 -51.06 53.03
CA ARG A 9 -20.43 -50.16 53.92
C ARG A 9 -18.94 -50.49 53.88
N THR A 10 -18.09 -49.49 54.17
CA THR A 10 -16.93 -49.46 55.12
C THR A 10 -16.26 -48.08 55.00
N THR A 11 -16.44 -47.08 55.87
CA THR A 11 -15.90 -46.78 57.23
C THR A 11 -14.37 -46.64 57.37
N HIS A 12 -13.95 -45.43 57.79
CA HIS A 12 -12.87 -45.02 58.74
C HIS A 12 -12.19 -43.73 58.24
N SER A 13 -11.73 -42.76 59.04
CA SER A 13 -11.76 -42.45 60.46
C SER A 13 -11.24 -41.01 60.60
N VAL A 14 -11.77 -40.27 61.56
CA VAL A 14 -11.41 -38.88 61.92
C VAL A 14 -10.08 -38.83 62.69
N ARG A 15 -9.25 -37.79 62.48
CA ARG A 15 -8.70 -36.91 63.55
C ARG A 15 -7.82 -35.75 63.00
N PRO A 16 -7.72 -34.62 63.75
CA PRO A 16 -7.37 -33.30 63.23
C PRO A 16 -5.88 -32.96 63.39
N ARG A 17 -5.37 -31.99 62.61
CA ARG A 17 -4.07 -31.35 62.84
C ARG A 17 -4.21 -29.84 63.01
N THR A 18 -3.66 -29.39 64.12
CA THR A 18 -3.47 -28.01 64.56
C THR A 18 -2.33 -27.29 63.82
N LEU A 19 -2.59 -26.00 63.61
CA LEU A 19 -1.77 -24.83 63.24
C LEU A 19 -0.24 -24.88 63.36
N HIS A 20 0.46 -24.38 62.31
CA HIS A 20 1.35 -23.20 62.36
C HIS A 20 1.80 -22.77 60.94
N PRO A 21 2.23 -21.50 60.73
CA PRO A 21 2.04 -20.76 59.48
C PRO A 21 3.19 -20.97 58.49
N ARG A 22 2.87 -20.92 57.18
CA ARG A 22 3.87 -20.74 56.12
C ARG A 22 3.63 -19.43 55.38
N THR A 23 4.65 -18.60 55.50
CA THR A 23 4.97 -17.40 54.75
C THR A 23 5.25 -17.70 53.26
N SER A 24 5.06 -16.66 52.45
CA SER A 24 5.75 -16.30 51.21
C SER A 24 5.58 -17.17 49.94
N ASN A 25 4.99 -16.52 48.92
CA ASN A 25 5.01 -16.73 47.46
C ASN A 25 6.11 -17.64 46.87
N PRO A 26 5.79 -18.48 45.87
CA PRO A 26 6.71 -18.90 44.82
C PRO A 26 6.51 -18.01 43.57
N LEU A 27 7.50 -17.19 43.20
CA LEU A 27 8.67 -17.50 42.35
C LEU A 27 8.32 -17.58 40.84
N TYR A 28 8.72 -16.51 40.16
CA TYR A 28 8.87 -16.34 38.71
C TYR A 28 9.69 -17.47 38.07
N PRO A 29 9.38 -17.92 36.83
CA PRO A 29 10.31 -18.72 36.05
C PRO A 29 11.44 -17.83 35.52
N SER A 30 12.66 -18.34 35.71
CA SER A 30 13.94 -17.79 35.29
C SER A 30 14.00 -17.34 33.83
N VAL A 31 14.45 -16.10 33.63
CA VAL A 31 14.93 -15.57 32.35
C VAL A 31 16.07 -16.46 31.84
N ARG A 32 15.85 -17.15 30.71
CA ARG A 32 16.95 -17.73 29.93
C ARG A 32 17.77 -16.57 29.37
N ARG A 33 19.00 -16.39 29.87
CA ARG A 33 20.00 -15.54 29.22
C ARG A 33 20.26 -16.10 27.83
N PHE A 34 19.77 -15.41 26.80
CA PHE A 34 20.24 -15.61 25.45
C PHE A 34 21.72 -15.23 25.42
N HIS A 35 22.55 -16.16 24.94
CA HIS A 35 23.90 -15.85 24.51
C HIS A 35 23.76 -14.87 23.33
N GLU A 36 24.09 -13.59 23.57
CA GLU A 36 24.39 -12.66 22.49
C GLU A 36 25.65 -13.17 21.79
N SER A 37 25.46 -13.91 20.70
CA SER A 37 26.51 -14.00 19.69
C SER A 37 26.64 -12.60 19.09
N HIS A 38 27.63 -11.83 19.55
CA HIS A 38 28.05 -10.60 18.89
C HIS A 38 28.55 -10.93 17.48
N VAL A 39 27.61 -11.02 16.53
CA VAL A 39 27.93 -10.76 15.13
C VAL A 39 28.31 -9.28 15.10
N ARG A 40 29.60 -9.00 14.92
CA ARG A 40 30.07 -7.65 14.58
C ARG A 40 29.37 -7.24 13.30
N SER A 41 28.24 -6.54 13.42
CA SER A 41 27.68 -5.77 12.33
C SER A 41 28.71 -4.68 12.02
N SER A 42 29.52 -4.91 10.98
CA SER A 42 30.20 -3.80 10.33
C SER A 42 29.09 -2.88 9.85
N ALA A 43 28.94 -1.72 10.49
CA ALA A 43 28.10 -0.65 9.95
C ALA A 43 28.70 -0.26 8.59
N MET A 44 28.21 -0.88 7.52
CA MET A 44 28.48 -0.39 6.18
C MET A 44 27.70 0.90 6.06
N THR A 45 28.39 2.02 6.27
CA THR A 45 27.92 3.35 5.89
C THR A 45 27.68 3.33 4.39
N SER A 46 26.43 3.06 4.00
CA SER A 46 26.03 3.18 2.61
C SER A 46 26.16 4.64 2.20
N ALA A 47 26.74 4.86 1.02
CA ALA A 47 26.95 6.20 0.50
C ALA A 47 25.63 6.98 0.49
N ILE A 48 25.67 8.21 1.01
CA ILE A 48 24.56 9.16 0.90
C ILE A 48 24.43 9.52 -0.57
N LEU A 49 23.23 9.41 -1.16
CA LEU A 49 22.98 9.77 -2.55
C LEU A 49 22.02 10.96 -2.60
N ASN A 50 22.38 11.98 -3.37
CA ASN A 50 21.52 13.13 -3.61
C ASN A 50 20.67 12.90 -4.86
N ALA A 51 19.39 13.26 -4.78
CA ALA A 51 18.48 13.24 -5.90
C ALA A 51 18.57 14.52 -6.75
N VAL A 52 18.76 14.35 -8.06
CA VAL A 52 18.54 15.38 -9.07
C VAL A 52 17.36 14.96 -9.94
N VAL A 53 16.35 15.84 -10.04
CA VAL A 53 15.13 15.59 -10.82
C VAL A 53 15.12 16.48 -12.05
N SER A 54 14.91 15.87 -13.22
CA SER A 54 14.85 16.56 -14.51
C SER A 54 13.68 16.04 -15.36
N SER A 55 13.40 16.74 -16.46
CA SER A 55 12.60 16.16 -17.54
C SER A 55 13.29 14.92 -18.11
N PRO A 56 12.53 13.93 -18.60
CA PRO A 56 13.10 12.79 -19.34
C PRO A 56 13.76 13.26 -20.64
N GLN A 57 14.76 12.51 -21.10
CA GLN A 57 15.43 12.78 -22.39
C GLN A 57 14.49 12.55 -23.57
N THR A 58 13.59 11.59 -23.45
CA THR A 58 12.56 11.28 -24.44
C THR A 58 11.23 11.22 -23.73
N ALA A 59 10.25 11.99 -24.20
CA ALA A 59 8.91 11.95 -23.65
C ALA A 59 8.24 10.62 -24.01
N SER A 60 7.71 9.93 -23.00
CA SER A 60 6.78 8.83 -23.22
C SER A 60 5.53 9.31 -23.96
N ALA A 61 4.89 8.41 -24.73
CA ALA A 61 3.66 8.70 -25.48
C ALA A 61 2.56 9.25 -24.56
N SER A 62 1.49 9.87 -25.02
CA SER A 62 0.33 10.15 -24.15
C SER A 62 -0.93 10.17 -24.99
N PRO A 63 -2.12 10.03 -24.38
CA PRO A 63 -3.36 10.20 -25.13
C PRO A 63 -3.37 11.55 -25.86
N SER A 64 -3.88 11.58 -27.09
CA SER A 64 -3.90 12.78 -27.93
C SER A 64 -4.67 13.95 -27.30
N ASP A 65 -5.60 13.64 -26.40
CA ASP A 65 -6.45 14.59 -25.67
C ASP A 65 -5.87 15.00 -24.31
N THR A 66 -4.65 14.58 -23.94
CA THR A 66 -3.99 14.93 -22.67
C THR A 66 -3.90 16.45 -22.46
N SER A 67 -3.73 17.22 -23.54
CA SER A 67 -3.67 18.69 -23.50
C SER A 67 -4.99 19.35 -23.12
N ALA A 68 -6.12 18.65 -23.27
CA ALA A 68 -7.44 19.15 -22.89
C ALA A 68 -7.67 19.19 -21.37
N LYS A 69 -6.82 18.47 -20.61
CA LYS A 69 -6.81 18.45 -19.14
C LYS A 69 -8.21 18.28 -18.54
N ALA A 70 -8.95 17.29 -19.04
CA ALA A 70 -10.37 17.08 -18.70
C ALA A 70 -10.63 16.86 -17.20
N HIS A 71 -9.61 16.41 -16.46
CA HIS A 71 -9.66 16.20 -15.02
C HIS A 71 -9.42 17.47 -14.19
N HIS A 72 -9.04 18.59 -14.80
CA HIS A 72 -8.95 19.87 -14.09
C HIS A 72 -10.35 20.48 -14.00
N ASN A 73 -10.75 20.89 -12.80
CA ASN A 73 -12.06 21.48 -12.58
C ASN A 73 -12.16 22.86 -13.25
N LYS A 74 -12.82 22.93 -14.40
CA LYS A 74 -12.98 24.19 -15.17
C LYS A 74 -13.88 25.22 -14.49
N HIS A 75 -14.66 24.80 -13.49
CA HIS A 75 -15.67 25.63 -12.83
C HIS A 75 -15.34 25.88 -11.35
N GLY A 76 -14.13 25.57 -10.91
CA GLY A 76 -13.74 25.72 -9.51
C GLY A 76 -12.28 25.39 -9.26
N LYS A 77 -11.94 25.18 -7.99
CA LYS A 77 -10.60 24.73 -7.59
C LYS A 77 -10.51 23.20 -7.71
N GLY A 78 -9.32 22.69 -8.01
CA GLY A 78 -9.01 21.28 -7.92
C GLY A 78 -9.36 20.48 -9.17
N PHE A 79 -9.76 19.23 -8.94
CA PHE A 79 -9.81 18.17 -9.94
C PHE A 79 -11.14 17.43 -9.89
N VAL A 80 -11.51 16.81 -11.02
CA VAL A 80 -12.74 16.05 -11.22
C VAL A 80 -12.42 14.75 -11.98
N ASN A 81 -13.24 13.72 -11.81
CA ASN A 81 -13.17 12.56 -12.71
C ASN A 81 -13.87 12.89 -14.04
N PRO A 82 -13.21 12.69 -15.18
CA PRO A 82 -13.79 13.01 -16.48
C PRO A 82 -14.61 11.86 -17.07
N TRP A 83 -14.59 10.67 -16.46
CA TRP A 83 -15.13 9.46 -17.09
C TRP A 83 -16.58 9.17 -16.69
N PRO A 84 -17.42 8.66 -17.63
CA PRO A 84 -18.79 8.21 -17.34
C PRO A 84 -18.87 7.07 -16.32
N SER A 85 -17.76 6.34 -16.12
CA SER A 85 -17.59 5.27 -15.13
C SER A 85 -17.43 5.76 -13.69
N TYR A 86 -17.41 7.08 -13.47
CA TYR A 86 -17.39 7.69 -12.15
C TYR A 86 -18.77 8.28 -11.79
N GLU A 87 -19.14 8.19 -10.51
CA GLU A 87 -20.26 8.92 -9.93
C GLU A 87 -19.79 9.61 -8.66
N ASP A 88 -20.04 10.91 -8.58
CA ASP A 88 -19.78 11.65 -7.36
C ASP A 88 -20.96 11.56 -6.39
N PHE A 89 -20.71 11.03 -5.21
CA PHE A 89 -21.67 11.08 -4.13
C PHE A 89 -21.33 12.24 -3.18
N THR A 90 -22.37 12.98 -2.77
CA THR A 90 -22.22 13.93 -1.66
C THR A 90 -22.01 13.15 -0.36
N PRO A 91 -21.23 13.67 0.60
CA PRO A 91 -21.04 13.02 1.89
C PRO A 91 -22.36 12.64 2.58
N TRP A 92 -23.37 13.52 2.50
CA TRP A 92 -24.71 13.25 3.02
C TRP A 92 -25.40 12.05 2.35
N LYS A 93 -25.27 11.89 1.02
CA LYS A 93 -25.82 10.71 0.32
C LYS A 93 -25.14 9.42 0.77
N ILE A 94 -23.81 9.43 0.95
CA ILE A 94 -23.06 8.26 1.44
C ILE A 94 -23.53 7.91 2.85
N VAL A 95 -23.54 8.88 3.76
CA VAL A 95 -23.98 8.69 5.15
C VAL A 95 -25.41 8.16 5.21
N PHE A 96 -26.34 8.74 4.44
CA PHE A 96 -27.73 8.26 4.39
C PHE A 96 -27.84 6.82 3.89
N LYS A 97 -27.13 6.46 2.81
CA LYS A 97 -27.12 5.09 2.29
C LYS A 97 -26.55 4.09 3.30
N MET A 98 -25.45 4.44 3.98
CA MET A 98 -24.85 3.60 5.03
C MET A 98 -25.77 3.44 6.24
N LEU A 99 -26.43 4.51 6.69
CA LEU A 99 -27.42 4.44 7.77
C LEU A 99 -28.60 3.54 7.38
N ARG A 100 -29.12 3.69 6.15
CA ARG A 100 -30.18 2.81 5.62
C ARG A 100 -29.77 1.34 5.72
N MET A 101 -28.56 0.99 5.28
CA MET A 101 -28.05 -0.39 5.37
C MET A 101 -27.98 -0.91 6.80
N ARG A 102 -27.61 -0.06 7.77
CA ARG A 102 -27.60 -0.43 9.19
C ARG A 102 -29.00 -0.70 9.70
N PHE A 103 -29.99 0.12 9.33
CA PHE A 103 -31.38 -0.07 9.72
C PHE A 103 -32.05 -1.26 9.02
N THR A 104 -31.64 -1.60 7.79
CA THR A 104 -32.18 -2.75 7.03
C THR A 104 -31.45 -4.06 7.31
N GLY A 105 -30.42 -4.07 8.16
CA GLY A 105 -29.62 -5.27 8.46
C GLY A 105 -28.71 -5.72 7.31
N GLN A 106 -28.49 -4.87 6.30
CA GLN A 106 -27.59 -5.14 5.16
C GLN A 106 -26.15 -4.73 5.47
N TRP A 107 -25.91 -4.02 6.58
CA TRP A 107 -24.58 -3.64 7.03
C TRP A 107 -23.89 -4.82 7.73
N ASN A 108 -22.72 -5.18 7.23
CA ASN A 108 -21.85 -6.16 7.87
C ASN A 108 -20.76 -5.47 8.71
N ASN A 109 -20.36 -6.09 9.82
CA ASN A 109 -19.19 -5.66 10.61
C ASN A 109 -18.14 -6.77 10.54
N PRO A 110 -17.14 -6.66 9.66
CA PRO A 110 -16.15 -7.70 9.46
C PRO A 110 -15.48 -8.13 10.76
N ASP A 111 -15.34 -9.44 10.96
CA ASP A 111 -14.61 -9.97 12.11
C ASP A 111 -13.10 -9.85 11.88
N THR A 112 -12.41 -9.33 12.89
CA THR A 112 -10.96 -9.11 12.88
C THR A 112 -10.24 -10.00 13.92
N THR A 113 -10.96 -10.95 14.52
CA THR A 113 -10.47 -11.76 15.65
C THR A 113 -10.50 -13.25 15.34
N PRO A 114 -9.37 -13.98 15.46
CA PRO A 114 -8.00 -13.46 15.59
C PRO A 114 -7.56 -12.73 14.31
N PRO A 115 -6.44 -11.98 14.32
CA PRO A 115 -5.88 -11.41 13.09
C PRO A 115 -5.74 -12.49 12.01
N THR A 116 -6.37 -12.25 10.87
CA THR A 116 -6.54 -13.26 9.82
C THR A 116 -5.46 -13.22 8.75
N VAL A 117 -4.72 -12.11 8.65
CA VAL A 117 -3.59 -11.94 7.74
C VAL A 117 -2.29 -12.11 8.54
N PRO A 118 -1.44 -13.10 8.21
CA PRO A 118 -0.18 -13.28 8.90
C PRO A 118 0.73 -12.05 8.74
N VAL A 119 1.42 -11.71 9.83
CA VAL A 119 2.43 -10.66 9.87
C VAL A 119 3.77 -11.31 10.15
N ARG A 120 4.78 -11.00 9.33
CA ARG A 120 6.15 -11.49 9.48
C ARG A 120 7.13 -10.34 9.40
N LYS A 121 8.33 -10.54 9.95
CA LYS A 121 9.42 -9.57 9.82
C LYS A 121 9.91 -9.54 8.37
N PRO A 122 10.06 -8.35 7.75
CA PRO A 122 10.59 -8.23 6.40
C PRO A 122 12.02 -8.72 6.23
N GLU A 123 12.27 -9.40 5.10
CA GLU A 123 13.60 -9.77 4.63
C GLU A 123 14.09 -8.73 3.61
N LEU A 124 14.62 -7.61 4.12
CA LEU A 124 15.08 -6.47 3.32
C LEU A 124 16.56 -6.63 2.95
N LEU A 125 16.94 -6.22 1.74
CA LEU A 125 18.34 -6.31 1.34
C LEU A 125 19.20 -5.29 2.10
N PRO A 126 20.29 -5.73 2.76
CA PRO A 126 21.17 -4.82 3.49
C PRO A 126 21.99 -3.91 2.55
N THR A 127 22.01 -4.22 1.25
CA THR A 127 22.73 -3.47 0.22
C THR A 127 21.85 -3.19 -0.99
N ARG A 128 22.35 -2.33 -1.89
CA ARG A 128 21.62 -1.93 -3.10
C ARG A 128 21.74 -2.95 -4.24
N GLN A 129 22.72 -3.84 -4.19
CA GLN A 129 23.01 -4.80 -5.26
C GLN A 129 21.94 -5.90 -5.31
N THR A 130 21.24 -5.97 -6.43
CA THR A 130 20.31 -7.04 -6.80
C THR A 130 20.14 -7.06 -8.31
N ASP A 131 19.99 -8.24 -8.89
CA ASP A 131 19.56 -8.43 -10.29
C ASP A 131 18.03 -8.63 -10.41
N LYS A 132 17.33 -8.78 -9.28
CA LYS A 132 15.88 -9.00 -9.19
C LYS A 132 15.13 -7.74 -8.78
N LEU A 133 13.90 -7.61 -9.30
CA LEU A 133 12.93 -6.69 -8.74
C LEU A 133 12.29 -7.36 -7.52
N ARG A 134 12.41 -6.75 -6.33
CA ARG A 134 11.83 -7.29 -5.10
C ARG A 134 10.78 -6.36 -4.53
N ALA A 135 9.62 -6.89 -4.17
CA ALA A 135 8.51 -6.13 -3.61
C ALA A 135 8.12 -6.71 -2.25
N THR A 136 8.13 -5.86 -1.22
CA THR A 136 7.78 -6.23 0.15
C THR A 136 6.49 -5.50 0.56
N TRP A 137 5.46 -6.26 0.92
CA TRP A 137 4.21 -5.66 1.38
C TRP A 137 4.31 -5.22 2.83
N LEU A 138 4.11 -3.93 3.11
CA LEU A 138 4.17 -3.40 4.48
C LEU A 138 2.78 -3.13 5.07
N GLY A 139 1.75 -3.69 4.44
CA GLY A 139 0.35 -3.56 4.82
C GLY A 139 -0.37 -2.46 4.03
N HIS A 140 -1.68 -2.65 3.84
CA HIS A 140 -2.57 -1.77 3.11
C HIS A 140 -2.06 -1.48 1.68
N ALA A 141 -1.93 -0.21 1.29
CA ALA A 141 -1.33 0.23 0.04
C ALA A 141 0.20 0.36 0.08
N CYS A 142 0.84 0.10 1.22
CA CYS A 142 2.26 0.34 1.39
C CYS A 142 3.12 -0.83 0.88
N TYR A 143 3.95 -0.54 -0.12
CA TYR A 143 4.95 -1.46 -0.65
C TYR A 143 6.32 -0.81 -0.64
N TYR A 144 7.32 -1.58 -0.20
CA TYR A 144 8.72 -1.25 -0.38
C TYR A 144 9.28 -2.05 -1.55
N VAL A 145 9.73 -1.34 -2.59
CA VAL A 145 10.19 -1.95 -3.84
C VAL A 145 11.66 -1.67 -4.07
N GLU A 146 12.38 -2.76 -4.31
CA GLU A 146 13.82 -2.81 -4.52
C GLU A 146 14.10 -3.15 -5.98
N PHE A 147 14.51 -2.13 -6.74
CA PHE A 147 14.81 -2.31 -8.15
C PHE A 147 16.23 -2.84 -8.35
N PRO A 148 16.46 -3.60 -9.44
CA PRO A 148 17.79 -3.74 -9.99
C PRO A 148 18.39 -2.36 -10.27
N GLY A 149 19.71 -2.25 -10.18
CA GLY A 149 20.38 -0.95 -10.28
C GLY A 149 20.27 -0.08 -9.02
N GLY A 150 19.61 -0.54 -7.96
CA GLY A 150 19.79 -0.03 -6.60
C GLY A 150 18.77 1.00 -6.11
N LEU A 151 17.77 1.38 -6.92
CA LEU A 151 16.69 2.26 -6.49
C LEU A 151 15.81 1.58 -5.43
N ARG A 152 15.40 2.34 -4.41
CA ARG A 152 14.51 1.90 -3.33
C ARG A 152 13.33 2.86 -3.20
N VAL A 153 12.13 2.39 -3.55
CA VAL A 153 10.90 3.20 -3.61
C VAL A 153 9.90 2.70 -2.59
N LEU A 154 9.30 3.64 -1.86
CA LEU A 154 8.22 3.37 -0.91
C LEU A 154 6.92 4.01 -1.39
N PHE A 155 5.89 3.19 -1.58
CA PHE A 155 4.57 3.62 -2.05
C PHE A 155 3.63 3.81 -0.85
N ASP A 156 2.86 4.91 -0.84
CA ASP A 156 1.81 5.24 0.15
C ASP A 156 2.11 4.82 1.60
N PRO A 157 3.23 5.29 2.20
CA PRO A 157 3.63 4.83 3.51
C PRO A 157 2.72 5.35 4.63
N VAL A 158 2.10 4.40 5.35
CA VAL A 158 1.35 4.67 6.59
C VAL A 158 1.75 3.67 7.68
N PHE A 159 2.57 4.15 8.61
CA PHE A 159 3.10 3.41 9.75
C PHE A 159 2.41 3.87 11.04
N GLU A 160 1.07 3.85 11.02
CA GLU A 160 0.24 4.34 12.12
C GLU A 160 -0.77 3.29 12.57
N ALA A 161 -1.14 3.32 13.84
CA ALA A 161 -2.21 2.46 14.36
C ALA A 161 -3.60 2.83 13.80
N ARG A 162 -3.79 4.06 13.32
CA ARG A 162 -5.06 4.57 12.78
C ARG A 162 -4.84 5.41 11.53
N CYS A 163 -5.70 5.24 10.53
CA CYS A 163 -5.79 6.13 9.39
C CYS A 163 -6.85 7.22 9.64
N SER A 164 -6.49 8.24 10.41
CA SER A 164 -7.41 9.28 10.87
C SER A 164 -6.69 10.58 11.20
N PRO A 165 -7.35 11.76 11.11
CA PRO A 165 -6.84 12.99 11.70
C PRO A 165 -6.73 12.95 13.23
N PHE A 166 -7.40 12.01 13.89
CA PHE A 166 -7.47 11.91 15.34
C PHE A 166 -6.82 10.61 15.84
N SER A 167 -6.06 10.69 16.93
CA SER A 167 -5.43 9.51 17.54
C SER A 167 -6.44 8.58 18.25
N PHE A 168 -7.60 9.11 18.65
CA PHE A 168 -8.61 8.38 19.44
C PHE A 168 -9.82 7.89 18.61
N MET A 169 -9.97 8.36 17.37
CA MET A 169 -11.16 8.11 16.53
C MET A 169 -10.74 7.74 15.10
N GLY A 170 -11.58 7.00 14.39
CA GLY A 170 -11.33 6.52 13.02
C GLY A 170 -10.81 5.09 12.97
N PRO A 171 -10.62 4.51 11.77
CA PRO A 171 -10.30 3.08 11.64
C PRO A 171 -8.98 2.74 12.33
N LYS A 172 -8.98 1.64 13.11
CA LYS A 172 -7.79 1.10 13.78
C LYS A 172 -7.29 -0.10 13.00
N ARG A 173 -5.98 -0.20 12.84
CA ARG A 173 -5.33 -1.37 12.23
C ARG A 173 -5.63 -2.59 13.10
N TYR A 174 -5.99 -3.71 12.49
CA TYR A 174 -6.20 -4.99 13.19
C TYR A 174 -5.03 -5.97 13.02
N THR A 175 -4.06 -5.64 12.18
CA THR A 175 -2.76 -6.29 12.06
C THR A 175 -1.66 -5.48 12.75
N GLU A 176 -0.55 -6.15 13.08
CA GLU A 176 0.66 -5.46 13.53
C GLU A 176 1.40 -4.81 12.34
N MET A 177 2.24 -3.82 12.64
CA MET A 177 3.21 -3.34 11.64
C MET A 177 4.34 -4.36 11.51
N PRO A 178 4.73 -4.75 10.29
CA PRO A 178 5.79 -5.76 10.11
C PRO A 178 7.18 -5.22 10.49
N CYS A 179 7.38 -3.90 10.43
CA CYS A 179 8.61 -3.22 10.82
C CYS A 179 8.34 -1.74 11.11
N GLU A 180 9.36 -1.03 11.59
CA GLU A 180 9.39 0.42 11.72
C GLU A 180 10.08 1.10 10.52
N ILE A 181 9.92 2.42 10.38
CA ILE A 181 10.61 3.22 9.34
C ILE A 181 12.13 3.13 9.47
N GLU A 182 12.66 2.99 10.69
CA GLU A 182 14.10 2.85 10.95
C GLU A 182 14.67 1.52 10.48
N ASP A 183 13.85 0.50 10.29
CA ASP A 183 14.28 -0.83 9.84
C ASP A 183 14.53 -0.88 8.33
N LEU A 184 13.98 0.09 7.57
CA LEU A 184 14.18 0.17 6.12
C LEU A 184 15.63 0.60 5.81
N PRO A 185 16.44 -0.18 5.06
CA PRO A 185 17.84 0.16 4.84
C PRO A 185 18.02 1.48 4.06
N PHE A 186 17.15 1.71 3.08
CA PHE A 186 17.20 2.86 2.17
C PHE A 186 15.80 3.32 1.81
N ILE A 187 15.59 4.62 1.64
CA ILE A 187 14.42 5.18 0.96
C ILE A 187 14.91 6.31 0.08
N ASP A 188 14.88 6.11 -1.24
CA ASP A 188 15.33 7.13 -2.19
C ASP A 188 14.17 7.98 -2.70
N ALA A 189 13.02 7.33 -2.92
CA ALA A 189 11.81 7.98 -3.38
C ALA A 189 10.59 7.48 -2.59
N VAL A 190 9.72 8.43 -2.24
CA VAL A 190 8.37 8.14 -1.75
C VAL A 190 7.38 8.60 -2.81
N VAL A 191 6.44 7.73 -3.15
CA VAL A 191 5.38 7.99 -4.12
C VAL A 191 4.05 8.00 -3.40
N ILE A 192 3.28 9.08 -3.56
CA ILE A 192 1.95 9.25 -2.96
C ILE A 192 0.88 9.25 -4.05
N SER A 193 -0.06 8.31 -4.00
CA SER A 193 -1.20 8.24 -4.92
C SER A 193 -2.15 9.41 -4.70
N HIS A 194 -2.57 9.66 -3.47
CA HIS A 194 -3.56 10.70 -3.13
C HIS A 194 -3.52 11.05 -1.64
N SER A 195 -4.37 11.99 -1.23
CA SER A 195 -4.26 12.65 0.07
C SER A 195 -5.09 12.03 1.21
N HIS A 196 -5.76 10.88 1.02
CA HIS A 196 -6.49 10.25 2.14
C HIS A 196 -5.56 9.80 3.27
N TYR A 197 -6.10 9.65 4.48
CA TYR A 197 -5.31 9.42 5.70
C TYR A 197 -4.61 8.06 5.76
N ASP A 198 -5.13 7.08 5.03
CA ASP A 198 -4.57 5.73 4.87
C ASP A 198 -3.52 5.63 3.74
N HIS A 199 -3.25 6.73 3.01
CA HIS A 199 -2.21 6.80 1.97
C HIS A 199 -1.18 7.92 2.21
N LEU A 200 -1.59 8.99 2.89
CA LEU A 200 -0.74 10.14 3.22
C LEU A 200 -0.81 10.46 4.72
N SER A 201 0.15 9.90 5.46
CA SER A 201 0.26 10.04 6.91
C SER A 201 1.27 11.13 7.32
N HIS A 202 0.82 12.14 8.06
CA HIS A 202 1.70 13.20 8.55
C HIS A 202 2.83 12.68 9.47
N PRO A 203 2.56 11.88 10.53
CA PRO A 203 3.65 11.41 11.39
C PRO A 203 4.63 10.50 10.64
N THR A 204 4.14 9.63 9.76
CA THR A 204 4.98 8.76 8.93
C THR A 204 5.88 9.56 7.99
N ILE A 205 5.35 10.52 7.21
CA ILE A 205 6.14 11.34 6.30
C ILE A 205 7.17 12.19 7.06
N LYS A 206 6.80 12.72 8.23
CA LYS A 206 7.74 13.45 9.08
C LYS A 206 8.91 12.56 9.52
N LYS A 207 8.62 11.34 9.97
CA LYS A 207 9.62 10.35 10.39
C LYS A 207 10.57 9.98 9.25
N ILE A 208 10.02 9.74 8.04
CA ILE A 208 10.82 9.51 6.83
C ILE A 208 11.72 10.70 6.52
N SER A 209 11.19 11.93 6.50
CA SER A 209 11.99 13.12 6.16
C SER A 209 13.14 13.40 7.13
N GLN A 210 13.00 12.95 8.39
CA GLN A 210 14.03 13.09 9.41
C GLN A 210 15.08 11.99 9.28
N LYS A 211 14.67 10.74 9.00
CA LYS A 211 15.56 9.58 8.90
C LYS A 211 16.30 9.51 7.56
N TYR A 212 15.65 9.89 6.47
CA TYR A 212 16.16 9.87 5.10
C TYR A 212 16.08 11.29 4.51
N PRO A 213 16.96 12.22 4.93
CA PRO A 213 16.90 13.61 4.48
C PRO A 213 17.08 13.77 2.96
N GLU A 214 17.68 12.77 2.30
CA GLU A 214 17.87 12.78 0.86
C GLU A 214 16.67 12.25 0.05
N CYS A 215 15.72 11.59 0.71
CA CYS A 215 14.52 11.04 0.08
C CYS A 215 13.75 12.13 -0.70
N HIS A 216 13.34 11.78 -1.91
CA HIS A 216 12.55 12.64 -2.78
C HIS A 216 11.08 12.20 -2.83
N PHE A 217 10.15 13.14 -2.72
CA PHE A 217 8.71 12.86 -2.70
C PHE A 217 8.09 13.18 -4.07
N PHE A 218 7.37 12.23 -4.63
CA PHE A 218 6.56 12.38 -5.85
C PHE A 218 5.08 12.32 -5.49
N VAL A 219 4.34 13.36 -5.89
CA VAL A 219 2.95 13.57 -5.49
C VAL A 219 2.11 14.11 -6.65
N GLY A 220 0.80 13.90 -6.60
CA GLY A 220 -0.12 14.57 -7.52
C GLY A 220 -0.18 16.09 -7.28
N LEU A 221 -0.54 16.87 -8.31
CA LEU A 221 -0.73 18.31 -8.22
C LEU A 221 -1.54 18.76 -6.98
N GLY A 222 -1.14 19.89 -6.39
CA GLY A 222 -1.81 20.49 -5.23
C GLY A 222 -1.34 19.94 -3.88
N ASN A 223 -0.63 18.81 -3.83
CA ASN A 223 -0.13 18.26 -2.57
C ASN A 223 1.16 18.92 -2.07
N LYS A 224 1.91 19.64 -2.91
CA LYS A 224 3.23 20.21 -2.53
C LYS A 224 3.16 21.08 -1.26
N GLU A 225 2.12 21.92 -1.15
CA GLU A 225 1.91 22.82 -0.01
C GLU A 225 1.76 22.05 1.32
N TRP A 226 1.19 20.85 1.28
CA TRP A 226 1.06 20.02 2.48
C TRP A 226 2.43 19.62 3.05
N PHE A 227 3.40 19.33 2.19
CA PHE A 227 4.76 18.98 2.60
C PHE A 227 5.56 20.19 3.08
N THR A 228 5.40 21.35 2.43
CA THR A 228 6.09 22.58 2.85
C THR A 228 5.59 23.08 4.20
N ASN A 229 4.30 22.93 4.49
CA ASN A 229 3.73 23.20 5.80
C ASN A 229 4.32 22.31 6.91
N MET A 230 4.85 21.14 6.56
CA MET A 230 5.61 20.27 7.46
C MET A 230 7.10 20.61 7.55
N ARG A 231 7.54 21.69 6.89
CA ARG A 231 8.94 22.14 6.77
C ARG A 231 9.83 21.20 5.94
N ILE A 232 9.24 20.40 5.06
CA ILE A 232 10.00 19.65 4.05
C ILE A 232 10.33 20.62 2.91
N SER A 233 11.59 20.62 2.47
CA SER A 233 12.04 21.53 1.41
C SER A 233 11.26 21.30 0.12
N GLU A 234 10.81 22.39 -0.51
CA GLU A 234 10.20 22.34 -1.84
C GLU A 234 11.04 21.66 -2.91
N LYS A 235 12.37 21.66 -2.75
CA LYS A 235 13.30 21.00 -3.67
C LYS A 235 13.24 19.47 -3.58
N LYS A 236 12.72 18.93 -2.48
CA LYS A 236 12.53 17.49 -2.24
C LYS A 236 11.15 16.99 -2.64
N VAL A 237 10.29 17.85 -3.19
CA VAL A 237 8.91 17.50 -3.54
C VAL A 237 8.63 17.86 -4.99
N THR A 238 8.38 16.85 -5.81
CA THR A 238 7.95 17.01 -7.20
C THR A 238 6.47 16.68 -7.30
N GLN A 239 5.67 17.69 -7.67
CA GLN A 239 4.27 17.49 -8.03
C GLN A 239 4.14 17.27 -9.54
N LEU A 240 3.30 16.33 -9.94
CA LEU A 240 3.09 15.96 -11.34
C LEU A 240 1.61 15.88 -11.66
N ASP A 241 1.28 16.23 -12.90
CA ASP A 241 -0.05 16.02 -13.46
C ASP A 241 -0.13 14.64 -14.14
N TRP A 242 -1.36 14.20 -14.44
CA TRP A 242 -1.53 12.97 -15.22
C TRP A 242 -0.80 13.06 -16.56
N TRP A 243 -0.10 11.96 -16.87
CA TRP A 243 0.77 11.74 -18.01
C TRP A 243 2.11 12.48 -17.99
N ASP A 244 2.39 13.29 -16.95
CA ASP A 244 3.72 13.84 -16.74
C ASP A 244 4.67 12.76 -16.22
N GLU A 245 5.95 12.88 -16.57
CA GLU A 245 7.01 12.05 -16.00
C GLU A 245 8.27 12.87 -15.70
N ARG A 246 9.09 12.35 -14.80
CA ARG A 246 10.39 12.92 -14.45
C ARG A 246 11.45 11.85 -14.35
N THR A 247 12.66 12.20 -14.73
CA THR A 247 13.84 11.39 -14.46
C THR A 247 14.44 11.83 -13.14
N ILE A 248 14.73 10.88 -12.26
CA ILE A 248 15.52 11.06 -11.04
C ILE A 248 16.87 10.38 -11.25
N THR A 249 17.94 11.11 -10.96
CA THR A 249 19.30 10.57 -10.90
C THR A 249 19.81 10.73 -9.47
N LEU A 250 20.21 9.62 -8.86
CA LEU A 250 20.83 9.58 -7.54
C LEU A 250 22.34 9.42 -7.70
N SER A 251 23.09 10.35 -7.12
CA SER A 251 24.55 10.38 -7.21
C SER A 251 25.15 10.68 -5.84
N ALA A 252 26.32 10.11 -5.56
CA ALA A 252 27.08 10.48 -4.38
C ALA A 252 27.41 11.99 -4.42
N PRO A 253 27.40 12.71 -3.27
CA PRO A 253 27.83 14.09 -3.22
C PRO A 253 29.27 14.22 -3.76
N PRO A 254 29.58 15.30 -4.49
CA PRO A 254 30.95 15.58 -4.91
C PRO A 254 31.80 16.02 -3.70
N SER A 255 32.18 15.09 -2.83
CA SER A 255 33.24 15.24 -1.81
C SER A 255 33.52 13.94 -1.04
N GLU A 256 34.02 12.92 -1.74
CA GLU A 256 34.94 11.88 -1.20
C GLU A 256 35.98 11.44 -2.26
N ILE A 257 36.25 12.29 -3.27
CA ILE A 257 37.51 12.17 -4.02
C ILE A 257 38.49 13.09 -3.30
N GLY A 258 38.99 12.61 -2.17
CA GLY A 258 40.19 13.16 -1.56
C GLY A 258 41.29 13.05 -2.58
N SER A 259 41.84 14.21 -2.97
CA SER A 259 43.09 14.33 -3.69
C SER A 259 44.18 13.56 -2.93
N VAL A 260 44.46 12.33 -3.37
CA VAL A 260 45.74 11.69 -3.11
C VAL A 260 46.42 11.53 -4.46
N ALA A 261 47.49 12.28 -4.61
CA ALA A 261 48.36 12.25 -5.77
C ALA A 261 48.89 10.84 -6.02
N SER A 262 49.01 10.52 -7.32
CA SER A 262 49.86 9.53 -7.97
C SER A 262 50.50 8.42 -7.12
N SER A 263 50.09 7.18 -7.38
CA SER A 263 51.05 6.08 -7.55
C SER A 263 50.50 5.05 -8.54
N ASN A 264 51.42 4.43 -9.27
CA ASN A 264 51.23 3.68 -10.51
C ASN A 264 50.35 2.43 -10.37
N GLY A 265 49.51 2.19 -11.37
CA GLY A 265 49.21 0.87 -11.93
C GLY A 265 48.46 -0.13 -11.05
N SER A 266 47.14 0.00 -10.97
CA SER A 266 46.18 -1.12 -10.90
C SER A 266 44.77 -0.52 -11.01
N GLU A 267 43.91 -1.16 -11.79
CA GLU A 267 42.48 -0.89 -12.08
C GLU A 267 41.84 0.29 -11.32
N ALA A 268 41.34 1.27 -12.09
CA ALA A 268 40.59 2.40 -11.55
C ALA A 268 39.45 1.89 -10.65
N PRO A 269 39.29 2.39 -9.42
CA PRO A 269 38.13 2.03 -8.61
C PRO A 269 36.88 2.49 -9.36
N ASP A 270 35.94 1.56 -9.56
CA ASP A 270 34.67 1.81 -10.24
C ASP A 270 34.07 3.12 -9.75
N LYS A 271 33.88 4.08 -10.67
CA LYS A 271 33.15 5.32 -10.33
C LYS A 271 31.82 4.89 -9.74
N PRO A 272 31.37 5.47 -8.60
CA PRO A 272 30.08 5.14 -8.03
C PRO A 272 29.00 5.31 -9.11
N GLN A 273 28.35 4.20 -9.46
CA GLN A 273 27.41 4.16 -10.56
C GLN A 273 26.15 4.94 -10.14
N ASN A 274 25.78 5.93 -10.95
CA ASN A 274 24.55 6.68 -10.74
C ASN A 274 23.34 5.75 -10.84
N ILE A 275 22.36 5.95 -9.97
CA ILE A 275 21.07 5.26 -10.05
C ILE A 275 20.13 6.19 -10.82
N THR A 276 19.55 5.71 -11.91
CA THR A 276 18.60 6.49 -12.71
C THR A 276 17.24 5.79 -12.75
N ALA A 277 16.18 6.59 -12.63
CA ALA A 277 14.81 6.10 -12.74
C ALA A 277 13.89 7.12 -13.41
N THR A 278 12.84 6.63 -14.05
CA THR A 278 11.74 7.45 -14.58
C THR A 278 10.49 7.23 -13.74
N ILE A 279 9.94 8.30 -13.18
CA ILE A 279 8.73 8.32 -12.37
C ILE A 279 7.62 9.03 -13.17
N GLY A 280 6.56 8.31 -13.52
CA GLY A 280 5.43 8.83 -14.28
C GLY A 280 4.15 8.89 -13.43
N CYS A 281 3.49 10.04 -13.41
CA CYS A 281 2.18 10.24 -12.80
C CYS A 281 1.11 9.85 -13.81
N LEU A 282 0.25 8.89 -13.46
CA LEU A 282 -0.72 8.29 -14.36
C LEU A 282 -2.14 8.42 -13.79
N PRO A 283 -3.17 8.43 -14.65
CA PRO A 283 -4.55 8.52 -14.19
C PRO A 283 -4.97 7.31 -13.34
N CYS A 284 -5.88 7.55 -12.40
CA CYS A 284 -6.73 6.52 -11.77
C CYS A 284 -8.11 7.13 -11.47
N GLN A 285 -9.12 6.29 -11.20
CA GLN A 285 -10.49 6.71 -10.93
C GLN A 285 -10.77 6.72 -9.44
N HIS A 286 -10.46 7.84 -8.79
CA HIS A 286 -10.64 8.01 -7.34
C HIS A 286 -10.95 9.46 -6.99
N THR A 287 -10.80 9.87 -5.74
CA THR A 287 -10.93 11.27 -5.31
C THR A 287 -9.85 11.60 -4.29
N SER A 288 -9.88 12.80 -3.73
CA SER A 288 -9.00 13.22 -2.66
C SER A 288 -9.78 14.04 -1.65
N ALA A 289 -9.46 13.92 -0.36
CA ALA A 289 -10.01 14.76 0.69
C ALA A 289 -9.20 14.58 1.98
N ARG A 290 -9.13 15.61 2.80
CA ARG A 290 -8.63 15.52 4.19
C ARG A 290 -9.58 16.19 5.17
N THR A 291 -10.36 17.16 4.70
CA THR A 291 -11.33 17.91 5.49
C THR A 291 -12.70 17.87 4.81
N PRO A 292 -13.78 18.27 5.50
CA PRO A 292 -15.11 18.28 4.90
C PRO A 292 -15.27 19.20 3.67
N PHE A 293 -14.30 20.09 3.40
CA PHE A 293 -14.40 21.16 2.39
C PHE A 293 -13.27 21.16 1.35
N ASP A 294 -12.45 20.11 1.29
CA ASP A 294 -11.32 20.04 0.35
C ASP A 294 -11.39 18.87 -0.64
N LYS A 295 -12.59 18.28 -0.80
CA LYS A 295 -12.80 17.19 -1.74
C LYS A 295 -12.36 17.60 -3.15
N GLY A 296 -11.46 16.82 -3.72
CA GLY A 296 -10.90 17.02 -5.05
C GLY A 296 -9.93 18.20 -5.16
N HIS A 297 -9.53 18.85 -4.07
CA HIS A 297 -8.59 19.99 -4.15
C HIS A 297 -7.17 19.59 -4.57
N THR A 298 -6.77 18.34 -4.33
CA THR A 298 -5.49 17.78 -4.78
C THR A 298 -5.70 16.62 -5.73
N LEU A 299 -4.74 16.39 -6.62
CA LEU A 299 -4.84 15.33 -7.62
C LEU A 299 -4.59 13.96 -6.96
N TRP A 300 -5.37 12.97 -7.37
CA TRP A 300 -5.14 11.55 -7.14
C TRP A 300 -4.50 10.92 -8.38
N ALA A 301 -3.64 9.92 -8.22
CA ALA A 301 -2.91 9.32 -9.34
C ALA A 301 -2.52 7.87 -9.07
N SER A 302 -2.43 7.09 -10.15
CA SER A 302 -1.58 5.91 -10.20
C SER A 302 -0.16 6.32 -10.62
N TRP A 303 0.80 5.42 -10.52
CA TRP A 303 2.21 5.74 -10.75
C TRP A 303 2.92 4.66 -11.55
N SER A 304 3.87 5.07 -12.38
CA SER A 304 4.83 4.17 -13.02
C SER A 304 6.24 4.50 -12.56
N VAL A 305 7.04 3.47 -12.30
CA VAL A 305 8.45 3.59 -11.94
C VAL A 305 9.26 2.66 -12.83
N SER A 306 10.23 3.20 -13.54
CA SER A 306 11.15 2.42 -14.39
C SER A 306 12.59 2.62 -13.90
N SER A 307 13.30 1.55 -13.55
CA SER A 307 14.71 1.61 -13.14
C SER A 307 15.37 0.24 -13.30
N GLY A 308 16.67 0.22 -13.63
CA GLY A 308 17.43 -1.03 -13.77
C GLY A 308 16.85 -2.03 -14.78
N GLY A 309 16.17 -1.54 -15.82
CA GLY A 309 15.51 -2.39 -16.82
C GLY A 309 14.17 -3.01 -16.37
N LYS A 310 13.66 -2.66 -15.18
CA LYS A 310 12.38 -3.13 -14.64
C LYS A 310 11.37 -2.00 -14.53
N LYS A 311 10.08 -2.33 -14.65
CA LYS A 311 8.97 -1.39 -14.60
C LYS A 311 7.85 -1.83 -13.65
N VAL A 312 7.47 -0.94 -12.74
CA VAL A 312 6.37 -1.15 -11.78
C VAL A 312 5.25 -0.17 -12.06
N TRP A 313 4.01 -0.64 -12.00
CA TRP A 313 2.82 0.19 -11.94
C TRP A 313 2.19 0.08 -10.54
N PHE A 314 1.92 1.22 -9.92
CA PHE A 314 1.23 1.32 -8.63
C PHE A 314 -0.13 1.98 -8.83
N GLY A 315 -1.20 1.24 -8.57
CA GLY A 315 -2.56 1.70 -8.85
C GLY A 315 -3.09 2.77 -7.89
N GLY A 316 -2.52 2.86 -6.69
CA GLY A 316 -3.14 3.60 -5.58
C GLY A 316 -4.55 3.05 -5.30
N ASP A 317 -5.42 3.92 -4.82
CA ASP A 317 -6.85 3.63 -4.82
C ASP A 317 -7.48 3.96 -6.15
N THR A 318 -8.34 3.06 -6.61
CA THR A 318 -9.08 3.30 -7.84
C THR A 318 -10.30 2.42 -7.96
N GLY A 319 -11.36 2.97 -8.54
CA GLY A 319 -12.45 2.23 -9.15
C GLY A 319 -12.12 1.85 -10.59
N TYR A 320 -12.96 1.02 -11.17
CA TYR A 320 -12.91 0.67 -12.60
C TYR A 320 -14.21 1.03 -13.32
N ARG A 321 -15.35 1.00 -12.62
CA ARG A 321 -16.67 1.11 -13.21
C ARG A 321 -17.71 1.63 -12.22
N LYS A 322 -18.83 2.10 -12.74
CA LYS A 322 -20.00 2.48 -11.93
C LYS A 322 -21.02 1.36 -11.95
N VAL A 323 -21.37 0.83 -10.78
CA VAL A 323 -22.37 -0.22 -10.59
C VAL A 323 -23.56 0.35 -9.82
N PRO A 324 -24.81 0.23 -10.32
CA PRO A 324 -25.99 0.64 -9.57
C PRO A 324 -26.31 -0.37 -8.45
N GLU A 325 -27.33 -0.08 -7.62
CA GLU A 325 -27.80 -1.06 -6.64
C GLU A 325 -28.47 -2.23 -7.37
N LEU A 326 -27.91 -3.43 -7.19
CA LEU A 326 -28.36 -4.67 -7.83
C LEU A 326 -29.02 -5.58 -6.79
N PRO A 327 -29.90 -6.51 -7.21
CA PRO A 327 -30.34 -7.60 -6.35
C PRO A 327 -29.14 -8.44 -5.88
N LYS A 328 -29.22 -8.97 -4.65
CA LYS A 328 -28.08 -9.58 -3.92
C LYS A 328 -27.34 -10.69 -4.69
N ASP A 329 -28.07 -11.48 -5.46
CA ASP A 329 -27.52 -12.65 -6.16
C ASP A 329 -27.12 -12.35 -7.61
N GLU A 330 -27.22 -11.08 -8.04
CA GLU A 330 -26.83 -10.69 -9.39
C GLU A 330 -25.35 -10.32 -9.48
N PHE A 331 -24.68 -10.94 -10.45
CA PHE A 331 -23.29 -10.64 -10.75
C PHE A 331 -23.19 -9.42 -11.68
N ASP A 332 -22.49 -8.38 -11.24
CA ASP A 332 -22.37 -7.09 -11.93
C ASP A 332 -21.61 -7.16 -13.27
N TYR A 333 -20.96 -8.29 -13.57
CA TYR A 333 -20.32 -8.60 -14.87
C TYR A 333 -21.12 -9.57 -15.76
N SER A 334 -22.35 -9.92 -15.39
CA SER A 334 -23.22 -10.68 -16.28
C SER A 334 -23.60 -9.87 -17.53
N GLU A 335 -24.02 -10.56 -18.60
CA GLU A 335 -24.38 -9.93 -19.89
C GLU A 335 -25.41 -8.80 -19.73
N LYS A 336 -26.35 -8.94 -18.79
CA LYS A 336 -27.34 -7.91 -18.45
C LYS A 336 -26.71 -6.54 -18.14
N TYR A 337 -25.49 -6.52 -17.62
CA TYR A 337 -24.78 -5.33 -17.16
C TYR A 337 -23.55 -4.99 -18.02
N SER A 338 -23.39 -5.62 -19.19
CA SER A 338 -22.26 -5.38 -20.11
C SER A 338 -22.20 -3.94 -20.65
N HIS A 339 -23.32 -3.22 -20.61
CA HIS A 339 -23.44 -1.82 -21.03
C HIS A 339 -22.89 -0.80 -20.04
N LEU A 340 -22.56 -1.20 -18.79
CA LEU A 340 -22.07 -0.26 -17.78
C LEU A 340 -20.66 0.25 -18.17
N PRO A 341 -20.40 1.56 -18.04
CA PRO A 341 -19.14 2.14 -18.48
C PRO A 341 -17.96 1.71 -17.60
N HIS A 342 -16.80 1.51 -18.23
CA HIS A 342 -15.52 1.28 -17.57
C HIS A 342 -14.58 2.46 -17.79
N CYS A 343 -13.64 2.65 -16.88
CA CYS A 343 -12.62 3.67 -16.95
C CYS A 343 -11.63 3.33 -18.10
N PRO A 344 -11.53 4.15 -19.15
CA PRO A 344 -10.68 3.86 -20.30
C PRO A 344 -9.19 4.02 -20.00
N ALA A 345 -8.85 4.70 -18.90
CA ALA A 345 -7.48 5.09 -18.56
C ALA A 345 -6.52 3.90 -18.43
N PHE A 346 -6.97 2.78 -17.86
CA PHE A 346 -6.11 1.62 -17.63
C PHE A 346 -5.64 0.98 -18.94
N LYS A 347 -6.53 0.87 -19.92
CA LYS A 347 -6.19 0.36 -21.25
C LYS A 347 -5.21 1.31 -21.94
N GLN A 348 -5.45 2.62 -21.86
CA GLN A 348 -4.51 3.62 -22.38
C GLN A 348 -3.14 3.52 -21.70
N ILE A 349 -3.09 3.31 -20.38
CA ILE A 349 -1.84 3.10 -19.63
C ILE A 349 -1.11 1.86 -20.17
N GLY A 350 -1.78 0.72 -20.31
CA GLY A 350 -1.13 -0.49 -20.83
C GLY A 350 -0.69 -0.37 -22.29
N GLU A 351 -1.40 0.41 -23.11
CA GLU A 351 -1.01 0.68 -24.51
C GLU A 351 0.14 1.67 -24.65
N LEU A 352 0.21 2.70 -23.80
CA LEU A 352 1.14 3.82 -23.95
C LEU A 352 2.32 3.80 -22.97
N ARG A 353 2.22 3.02 -21.89
CA ARG A 353 3.27 2.86 -20.86
C ARG A 353 3.64 1.42 -20.63
N GLY A 354 2.71 0.49 -20.78
CA GLY A 354 2.99 -0.94 -20.61
C GLY A 354 3.90 -1.53 -21.69
N PRO A 355 4.28 -2.81 -21.56
CA PRO A 355 3.99 -3.67 -20.41
C PRO A 355 4.74 -3.27 -19.14
N PHE A 356 4.29 -3.78 -18.00
CA PHE A 356 4.93 -3.59 -16.70
C PHE A 356 5.33 -4.95 -16.13
N ASP A 357 6.52 -5.09 -15.55
CA ASP A 357 6.92 -6.33 -14.88
C ASP A 357 6.00 -6.64 -13.69
N LEU A 358 5.63 -5.62 -12.91
CA LEU A 358 4.82 -5.77 -11.70
C LEU A 358 3.77 -4.67 -11.56
N GLY A 359 2.52 -5.07 -11.33
CA GLY A 359 1.42 -4.22 -10.89
C GLY A 359 1.16 -4.35 -9.39
N LEU A 360 0.95 -3.24 -8.70
CA LEU A 360 0.48 -3.19 -7.32
C LEU A 360 -0.96 -2.64 -7.35
N ILE A 361 -1.95 -3.52 -7.20
CA ILE A 361 -3.33 -3.26 -7.62
C ILE A 361 -4.30 -3.46 -6.44
N PRO A 362 -5.17 -2.48 -6.11
CA PRO A 362 -6.07 -2.60 -4.96
C PRO A 362 -7.10 -3.69 -5.18
N ILE A 363 -7.41 -4.45 -4.13
CA ILE A 363 -8.41 -5.52 -4.17
C ILE A 363 -9.46 -5.40 -3.05
N GLY A 364 -9.29 -4.47 -2.11
CA GLY A 364 -10.18 -4.26 -0.95
C GLY A 364 -10.85 -2.88 -0.94
N ALA A 365 -11.70 -2.65 0.05
CA ALA A 365 -12.51 -1.45 0.25
C ALA A 365 -13.65 -1.25 -0.77
N TYR A 366 -14.27 -2.31 -1.26
CA TYR A 366 -15.19 -2.25 -2.41
C TYR A 366 -16.67 -2.50 -2.10
N ASP A 367 -17.04 -2.84 -0.87
CA ASP A 367 -18.42 -3.13 -0.49
C ASP A 367 -19.05 -1.99 0.33
N PRO A 368 -20.31 -1.59 0.07
CA PRO A 368 -21.21 -2.05 -0.98
C PRO A 368 -20.88 -1.48 -2.37
N ARG A 369 -21.00 -2.32 -3.40
CA ARG A 369 -20.67 -1.97 -4.80
C ARG A 369 -21.37 -0.71 -5.31
N PHE A 370 -22.65 -0.52 -4.99
CA PHE A 370 -23.44 0.64 -5.45
C PHE A 370 -23.07 1.99 -4.80
N ILE A 371 -22.11 1.97 -3.87
CA ILE A 371 -21.48 3.16 -3.29
C ILE A 371 -20.01 3.21 -3.70
N MET A 372 -19.31 2.08 -3.57
CA MET A 372 -17.85 2.05 -3.63
C MET A 372 -17.30 1.83 -5.04
N SER A 373 -18.01 1.17 -5.96
CA SER A 373 -17.45 0.82 -7.27
C SER A 373 -16.87 1.99 -8.08
N PRO A 374 -17.43 3.21 -8.03
CA PRO A 374 -16.85 4.34 -8.76
C PRO A 374 -15.45 4.73 -8.27
N MET A 375 -15.05 4.33 -7.06
CA MET A 375 -13.80 4.78 -6.43
C MET A 375 -12.92 3.64 -5.89
N HIS A 376 -13.44 2.44 -5.69
CA HIS A 376 -12.67 1.25 -5.30
C HIS A 376 -13.06 0.01 -6.14
N ALA A 377 -12.03 -0.60 -6.70
CA ALA A 377 -12.09 -1.83 -7.46
C ALA A 377 -12.37 -3.01 -6.53
N ASN A 378 -13.37 -3.83 -6.87
CA ASN A 378 -13.42 -5.18 -6.31
C ASN A 378 -12.43 -6.09 -7.06
N PRO A 379 -12.17 -7.32 -6.61
CA PRO A 379 -11.20 -8.19 -7.28
C PRO A 379 -11.50 -8.48 -8.76
N TYR A 380 -12.77 -8.43 -9.19
CA TYR A 380 -13.13 -8.56 -10.61
C TYR A 380 -12.74 -7.32 -11.42
N ASP A 381 -12.96 -6.13 -10.89
CA ASP A 381 -12.44 -4.88 -11.44
C ASP A 381 -10.90 -4.93 -11.50
N SER A 382 -10.24 -5.37 -10.43
CA SER A 382 -8.78 -5.45 -10.32
C SER A 382 -8.16 -6.37 -11.36
N VAL A 383 -8.79 -7.52 -11.67
CA VAL A 383 -8.33 -8.43 -12.73
C VAL A 383 -8.50 -7.81 -14.13
N ASN A 384 -9.53 -6.99 -14.35
CA ASN A 384 -9.64 -6.21 -15.58
C ASN A 384 -8.58 -5.11 -15.67
N ILE A 385 -8.31 -4.40 -14.57
CA ILE A 385 -7.22 -3.42 -14.49
C ILE A 385 -5.87 -4.09 -14.77
N PHE A 386 -5.61 -5.26 -14.18
CA PHE A 386 -4.41 -6.06 -14.43
C PHE A 386 -4.21 -6.34 -15.94
N ALA A 387 -5.27 -6.81 -16.61
CA ALA A 387 -5.25 -7.07 -18.04
C ALA A 387 -5.04 -5.79 -18.87
N ASP A 388 -5.78 -4.72 -18.55
CA ASP A 388 -5.79 -3.47 -19.30
C ASP A 388 -4.46 -2.71 -19.19
N THR A 389 -3.82 -2.77 -18.01
CA THR A 389 -2.49 -2.18 -17.77
C THR A 389 -1.35 -3.02 -18.34
N LYS A 390 -1.63 -4.26 -18.77
CA LYS A 390 -0.64 -5.20 -19.30
C LYS A 390 0.52 -5.45 -18.32
N CYS A 391 0.19 -5.61 -17.04
CA CYS A 391 1.18 -6.09 -16.08
C CYS A 391 1.44 -7.58 -16.32
N GLU A 392 2.70 -8.01 -16.24
CA GLU A 392 3.08 -9.42 -16.38
C GLU A 392 2.79 -10.21 -15.10
N ARG A 393 3.04 -9.57 -13.96
CA ARG A 393 2.70 -10.03 -12.61
C ARG A 393 2.00 -8.93 -11.83
N ALA A 394 1.23 -9.30 -10.80
CA ALA A 394 0.64 -8.33 -9.89
C ALA A 394 0.56 -8.83 -8.45
N LEU A 395 0.55 -7.87 -7.52
CA LEU A 395 0.29 -8.09 -6.10
C LEU A 395 -0.88 -7.24 -5.61
N GLY A 396 -1.75 -7.85 -4.81
CA GLY A 396 -2.91 -7.20 -4.21
C GLY A 396 -2.51 -6.22 -3.11
N ILE A 397 -3.04 -5.00 -3.18
CA ILE A 397 -2.93 -3.96 -2.13
C ILE A 397 -4.31 -3.61 -1.54
N HIS A 398 -4.32 -2.71 -0.55
CA HIS A 398 -5.52 -2.06 -0.01
C HIS A 398 -6.50 -3.02 0.71
N TRP A 399 -5.98 -4.13 1.25
CA TRP A 399 -6.75 -5.11 2.01
C TRP A 399 -5.98 -5.55 3.27
N GLY A 400 -6.62 -6.35 4.13
CA GLY A 400 -5.89 -7.09 5.18
C GLY A 400 -5.30 -6.26 6.33
N THR A 401 -5.60 -4.96 6.41
CA THR A 401 -4.94 -4.03 7.36
C THR A 401 -5.90 -3.18 8.18
N TRP A 402 -6.81 -2.45 7.52
CA TRP A 402 -7.91 -1.70 8.13
C TRP A 402 -9.25 -2.21 7.62
N VAL A 403 -10.29 -2.11 8.45
CA VAL A 403 -11.68 -2.31 8.02
C VAL A 403 -12.22 -0.94 7.61
N LEU A 404 -12.30 -0.70 6.30
CA LEU A 404 -12.78 0.57 5.73
C LEU A 404 -14.24 0.49 5.24
N THR A 405 -14.72 -0.74 5.04
CA THR A 405 -15.97 -1.09 4.35
C THR A 405 -16.54 -2.39 4.94
N THR A 406 -17.57 -2.96 4.31
CA THR A 406 -18.38 -4.05 4.85
C THR A 406 -17.97 -5.45 4.42
N GLU A 407 -17.05 -5.63 3.47
CA GLU A 407 -16.58 -6.96 3.08
C GLU A 407 -15.76 -7.65 4.18
N GLU A 408 -15.87 -8.97 4.26
CA GLU A 408 -15.06 -9.77 5.20
C GLU A 408 -13.56 -9.65 4.90
N VAL A 409 -12.74 -9.68 5.94
CA VAL A 409 -11.29 -9.43 5.83
C VAL A 409 -10.58 -10.34 4.82
N LEU A 410 -10.94 -11.62 4.78
CA LEU A 410 -10.35 -12.63 3.88
C LEU A 410 -11.15 -12.81 2.57
N GLU A 411 -12.20 -12.02 2.35
CA GLU A 411 -12.93 -12.07 1.10
C GLU A 411 -12.11 -11.62 -0.11
N PRO A 412 -11.30 -10.53 -0.07
CA PRO A 412 -10.57 -10.05 -1.24
C PRO A 412 -9.65 -11.11 -1.89
N PRO A 413 -8.79 -11.85 -1.16
CA PRO A 413 -7.98 -12.91 -1.78
C PRO A 413 -8.81 -14.04 -2.39
N ARG A 414 -9.90 -14.46 -1.73
CA ARG A 414 -10.78 -15.50 -2.24
C ARG A 414 -11.44 -15.06 -3.55
N LYS A 415 -12.03 -13.86 -3.57
CA LYS A 415 -12.66 -13.29 -4.77
C LYS A 415 -11.65 -12.99 -5.86
N LEU A 416 -10.39 -12.71 -5.55
CA LEU A 416 -9.33 -12.56 -6.55
C LEU A 416 -9.13 -13.86 -7.34
N LYS A 417 -9.06 -15.02 -6.66
CA LYS A 417 -8.97 -16.32 -7.35
C LYS A 417 -10.19 -16.60 -8.22
N GLU A 418 -11.38 -16.30 -7.73
CA GLU A 418 -12.62 -16.41 -8.51
C GLU A 418 -12.62 -15.50 -9.74
N ALA A 419 -12.16 -14.26 -9.59
CA ALA A 419 -12.05 -13.29 -10.67
C ALA A 419 -11.04 -13.71 -11.74
N LEU A 420 -9.88 -14.25 -11.34
CA LEU A 420 -8.87 -14.78 -12.27
C LEU A 420 -9.45 -15.94 -13.08
N LYS A 421 -10.08 -16.89 -12.41
CA LYS A 421 -10.77 -18.01 -13.05
C LYS A 421 -11.85 -17.53 -14.01
N TRP A 422 -12.67 -16.57 -13.60
CA TRP A 422 -13.70 -15.97 -14.44
C TRP A 422 -13.12 -15.32 -15.70
N LYS A 423 -11.96 -14.66 -15.61
CA LYS A 423 -11.27 -14.04 -16.74
C LYS A 423 -10.51 -15.06 -17.61
N GLY A 424 -10.47 -16.33 -17.24
CA GLY A 424 -9.69 -17.36 -17.93
C GLY A 424 -8.18 -17.26 -17.69
N MET A 425 -7.77 -16.65 -16.58
CA MET A 425 -6.38 -16.52 -16.16
C MET A 425 -6.01 -17.60 -15.12
N PRO A 426 -4.72 -17.99 -15.01
CA PRO A 426 -4.26 -18.85 -13.93
C PRO A 426 -4.63 -18.27 -12.56
N GLU A 427 -5.12 -19.11 -11.64
CA GLU A 427 -5.50 -18.69 -10.28
C GLU A 427 -4.28 -18.37 -9.39
N ASP A 428 -3.09 -18.85 -9.77
CA ASP A 428 -1.83 -18.64 -9.05
C ASP A 428 -0.72 -18.19 -10.02
N GLY A 429 0.27 -17.48 -9.48
CA GLY A 429 1.48 -17.07 -10.20
C GLY A 429 1.33 -15.93 -11.20
N VAL A 430 0.15 -15.28 -11.33
CA VAL A 430 -0.04 -14.11 -12.22
C VAL A 430 -0.45 -12.84 -11.46
N PHE A 431 -1.48 -12.91 -10.62
CA PHE A 431 -1.91 -11.82 -9.75
C PHE A 431 -2.21 -12.42 -8.39
N GLU A 432 -1.34 -12.16 -7.43
CA GLU A 432 -1.31 -12.86 -6.16
C GLU A 432 -1.51 -11.91 -4.98
N VAL A 433 -1.64 -12.50 -3.81
CA VAL A 433 -1.51 -11.81 -2.52
C VAL A 433 -0.36 -12.46 -1.75
N CYS A 434 0.21 -11.72 -0.81
CA CYS A 434 1.26 -12.20 0.08
C CYS A 434 0.93 -11.83 1.54
N ASP A 435 1.71 -12.34 2.48
CA ASP A 435 1.60 -11.96 3.89
C ASP A 435 2.19 -10.57 4.15
N ILE A 436 1.76 -9.92 5.23
CA ILE A 436 2.31 -8.62 5.62
C ILE A 436 3.76 -8.82 6.08
N GLY A 437 4.69 -8.13 5.43
CA GLY A 437 6.13 -8.25 5.58
C GLY A 437 6.77 -9.29 4.66
N GLU A 438 6.01 -10.02 3.86
CA GLU A 438 6.57 -10.93 2.85
C GLU A 438 7.17 -10.16 1.68
N SER A 439 8.35 -10.61 1.23
CA SER A 439 9.02 -10.12 0.04
C SER A 439 8.93 -11.12 -1.10
N ARG A 440 8.66 -10.66 -2.32
CA ARG A 440 8.63 -11.47 -3.55
C ARG A 440 9.54 -10.90 -4.62
N GLU A 441 10.10 -11.77 -5.46
CA GLU A 441 11.06 -11.43 -6.51
C GLU A 441 10.51 -11.68 -7.92
N TYR A 442 10.92 -10.83 -8.87
CA TYR A 442 10.42 -10.75 -10.26
C TYR A 442 11.52 -10.39 -11.27
#